data_AF-A0A085ZDE8-F1
#
_entry.id   AF-A0A085ZDE8-F1
#
_cell.length_a   1.000
_cell.length_b   1.000
_cell.length_c   1.000
_cell.angle_alpha   90.00
_cell.angle_beta   90.00
_cell.angle_gamma   90.00
#
_symmetry.space_group_name_H-M   'P 1'
#
loop_
_entity.id
_entity.type
_entity.pdbx_description
1 polymer ?
#
loop_
_entity_poly.entity_id
_entity_poly.type
_entity_poly.pdbx_seq_one_letter_code
_entity_poly.pdbx_strand_id
1 'polypeptide(L)' 'MSFSSLKNITPASFYFASVISLVFANVLKDTSLSFYYILLILGLAFFFVGMLKRSRTKK' A
#
# COMPACT_ATOMS: atom_id res chain seq x y z
N MET A 1 19.77 2.74 15.68
CA MET A 1 18.54 3.36 16.23
C MET A 1 17.38 2.40 16.04
N SER A 2 16.58 2.23 17.08
CA SER A 2 15.65 1.11 17.26
C SER A 2 14.41 1.23 16.37
N PHE A 3 14.16 0.25 15.51
CA PHE A 3 12.99 0.15 14.62
C PHE A 3 11.69 -0.22 15.38
N SER A 4 11.43 0.43 16.52
CA SER A 4 10.17 0.25 17.26
C SER A 4 8.95 0.84 16.51
N SER A 5 9.15 1.73 15.54
CA SER A 5 8.05 2.29 14.73
C SER A 5 7.36 1.25 13.85
N LEU A 6 8.02 0.16 13.48
CA LEU A 6 7.41 -0.91 12.66
C LEU A 6 6.40 -1.78 13.44
N LYS A 7 6.47 -1.78 14.78
CA LYS A 7 5.60 -2.59 15.64
C LYS A 7 4.21 -1.96 15.86
N ASN A 8 4.08 -0.64 15.66
CA ASN A 8 2.84 0.13 15.78
C ASN A 8 2.35 0.71 14.44
N ILE A 9 2.80 0.18 13.30
CA ILE A 9 2.21 0.54 12.00
C ILE A 9 0.77 0.02 11.99
N THR A 10 -0.15 0.93 12.26
CA THR A 10 -1.58 0.71 12.21
C THR A 10 -1.94 0.28 10.80
N PRO A 11 -2.85 -0.71 10.61
CA PRO A 11 -3.33 -1.09 9.28
C PRO A 11 -3.83 0.10 8.45
N ALA A 12 -4.29 1.19 9.11
CA ALA A 12 -4.63 2.46 8.47
C ALA A 12 -3.47 3.07 7.63
N SER A 13 -2.21 2.94 8.05
CA SER A 13 -1.05 3.42 7.29
C SER A 13 -0.83 2.62 6.00
N PHE A 14 -1.06 1.30 6.01
CA PHE A 14 -1.04 0.48 4.80
C PHE A 14 -2.16 0.86 3.84
N TYR A 15 -3.36 1.16 4.36
CA TYR A 15 -4.46 1.70 3.55
C TYR A 15 -4.10 3.04 2.93
N PHE A 16 -3.54 3.97 3.71
CA PHE A 16 -3.09 5.28 3.21
C PHE A 16 -2.03 5.15 2.12
N ALA A 17 -1.02 4.30 2.33
CA ALA A 17 0.01 4.03 1.34
C ALA A 17 -0.57 3.43 0.04
N SER A 18 -1.55 2.54 0.16
CA SER A 18 -2.25 1.95 -0.99
C SER A 18 -3.04 2.98 -1.79
N VAL A 19 -3.79 3.87 -1.11
CA VAL A 19 -4.52 4.97 -1.75
C VAL A 19 -3.56 5.91 -2.48
N ILE A 20 -2.46 6.32 -1.83
CA ILE A 20 -1.44 7.17 -2.45
C ILE A 20 -0.84 6.48 -3.69
N SER A 21 -0.51 5.18 -3.60
CA SER A 21 0.03 4.41 -4.73
C SER A 21 -0.97 4.30 -5.90
N LEU A 22 -2.27 4.11 -5.62
CA LEU A 22 -3.33 4.05 -6.64
C LEU A 22 -3.57 5.40 -7.30
N VAL A 23 -3.49 6.49 -6.54
CA VAL A 23 -3.58 7.86 -7.07
C VAL A 23 -2.35 8.15 -7.94
N PHE A 24 -1.14 7.81 -7.47
CA PHE A 24 0.09 7.97 -8.25
C PHE A 24 0.08 7.13 -9.52
N ALA A 25 -0.44 5.90 -9.48
CA ALA A 25 -0.63 5.06 -10.66
C ALA A 25 -1.51 5.79 -11.68
N ASN A 26 -2.64 6.35 -11.23
CA ASN A 26 -3.54 7.09 -12.09
C ASN A 26 -2.93 8.38 -12.67
N VAL A 27 -2.04 9.06 -11.95
CA VAL A 27 -1.33 10.24 -12.48
C VAL A 27 -0.26 9.85 -13.50
N LEU A 28 0.42 8.72 -13.30
CA LEU A 28 1.49 8.23 -14.17
C LEU A 28 0.98 7.39 -15.36
N LYS A 29 -0.34 7.15 -15.44
CA LYS A 29 -0.98 6.34 -16.50
C LYS A 29 -0.68 6.87 -17.91
N ASP A 30 -0.62 8.19 -18.04
CA ASP A 30 -0.50 8.86 -19.34
C ASP A 30 0.94 8.89 -19.84
N THR A 31 1.93 8.76 -18.94
CA THR A 31 3.35 8.79 -19.29
C THR A 31 3.88 7.40 -19.69
N SER A 32 3.44 6.34 -18.99
CA SER A 32 4.01 5.00 -19.22
C SER A 32 3.09 3.88 -18.73
N LEU A 33 2.49 3.16 -19.68
CA LEU A 33 1.60 2.02 -19.42
C LEU A 33 2.28 0.94 -18.55
N SER A 34 3.57 0.67 -18.75
CA SER A 34 4.31 -0.31 -17.94
C SER A 34 4.42 0.11 -16.47
N PHE A 35 4.72 1.39 -16.22
CA PHE A 35 4.86 1.93 -14.87
C PHE A 35 3.50 2.00 -14.16
N TYR A 36 2.44 2.31 -14.91
CA TYR A 36 1.05 2.23 -14.45
C TYR A 36 0.70 0.84 -13.92
N TYR A 37 0.92 -0.21 -14.70
CA TYR A 37 0.59 -1.57 -14.28
C TYR A 37 1.39 -2.01 -13.05
N ILE A 38 2.67 -1.66 -12.97
CA ILE A 38 3.51 -1.99 -11.81
C ILE A 38 2.98 -1.29 -10.55
N LEU A 39 2.74 0.03 -10.60
CA LEU A 39 2.22 0.78 -9.46
C LEU A 39 0.80 0.35 -9.05
N LEU A 40 -0.02 -0.04 -10.02
CA LEU A 40 -1.38 -0.52 -9.79
C LEU A 40 -1.36 -1.87 -9.06
N ILE A 41 -0.56 -2.82 -9.53
CA ILE A 41 -0.38 -4.12 -8.87
C ILE A 41 0.24 -3.93 -7.47
N LEU A 42 1.21 -3.04 -7.34
CA LEU A 42 1.86 -2.73 -6.05
C LEU A 42 0.86 -2.12 -5.06
N GLY A 43 0.04 -1.17 -5.51
CA GLY A 43 -1.03 -0.55 -4.72
C GLY A 43 -2.06 -1.57 -4.26
N LEU A 44 -2.48 -2.49 -5.15
CA LEU A 44 -3.38 -3.58 -4.81
C LEU A 44 -2.76 -4.55 -3.80
N ALA A 45 -1.50 -4.93 -3.98
CA ALA A 45 -0.80 -5.82 -3.04
C ALA A 45 -0.71 -5.16 -1.65
N PHE A 46 -0.37 -3.87 -1.58
CA PHE A 46 -0.36 -3.11 -0.33
C PHE A 46 -1.75 -3.03 0.33
N PHE A 47 -2.81 -2.90 -0.47
CA PHE A 47 -4.20 -2.92 0.00
C PHE A 47 -4.53 -4.24 0.70
N PHE A 48 -4.27 -5.36 0.02
CA PHE A 48 -4.54 -6.70 0.53
C PHE A 48 -3.69 -7.04 1.75
N VAL A 49 -2.40 -6.69 1.75
CA VAL A 49 -1.51 -6.88 2.90
C VAL A 49 -2.00 -6.07 4.09
N GLY A 50 -2.38 -4.80 3.91
CA GLY A 50 -2.97 -3.97 4.96
C GLY A 50 -4.26 -4.57 5.54
N MET A 51 -5.11 -5.10 4.66
CA MET A 51 -6.37 -5.75 5.05
C MET A 51 -6.12 -7.07 5.82
N LEU A 52 -5.19 -7.91 5.35
CA LEU A 52 -4.80 -9.16 6.02
C LEU A 52 -4.14 -8.90 7.39
N LYS A 53 -3.33 -7.84 7.49
CA LYS A 53 -2.67 -7.43 8.74
C LYS A 53 -3.71 -7.01 9.80
N ARG A 54 -4.81 -6.36 9.39
CA ARG A 54 -5.97 -6.08 10.26
C ARG A 54 -6.69 -7.36 10.71
N SER A 55 -6.81 -8.35 9.83
CA SER A 55 -7.51 -9.61 10.15
C SER A 55 -6.71 -10.47 11.14
N ARG A 56 -5.37 -10.48 11.04
CA ARG A 56 -4.51 -11.24 11.96
C ARG A 56 -4.40 -10.65 13.37
N THR A 57 -4.64 -9.36 13.57
CA THR A 57 -4.56 -8.72 14.90
C THR A 57 -5.79 -8.94 15.80
N LYS A 58 -6.77 -9.72 15.34
CA LYS A 58 -7.94 -10.15 16.12
C LYS A 58 -7.80 -11.55 16.76
N LYS A 59 -6.60 -12.14 16.74
CA LYS A 59 -6.28 -13.34 17.53
C LYS A 59 -5.33 -12.99 18.66
#